data_AF-A0A5B6YPD6-F1
#
_entry.id   AF-A0A5B6YPD6-F1
#
_cell.length_a   1.000
_cell.length_b   1.000
_cell.length_c   1.000
_cell.angle_alpha   90.00
_cell.angle_beta   90.00
_cell.angle_gamma   90.00
#
_symmetry.space_group_name_H-M   'P 1'
#
loop_
_entity.id
_entity.type
_entity.pdbx_description
1 polymer ?
#
loop_
_entity_poly.entity_id
_entity_poly.type
_entity_poly.pdbx_seq_one_letter_code
_entity_poly.pdbx_strand_id
1 'polypeptide(L)'
;TTATLTSASVSLCGLEMEGGNSSSRWPRQETLTLIDIRSRLDHKFKEANHKGPLWDEVSRIMGEEHGYQRSGKKCREKFENLYKYYKKTKEGKAGRQDGKHYRFFRQLEALYGETSNQL
;
A
#
# COMPACT_ATOMS: atom_id res chain seq x y z
N THR A 1 37.22 -4.32 -43.44
CA THR A 1 35.78 -3.96 -43.39
C THR A 1 35.04 -5.24 -42.99
N THR A 2 34.17 -5.35 -41.99
CA THR A 2 33.26 -4.38 -41.38
C THR A 2 32.74 -4.90 -40.02
N ALA A 3 32.65 -3.98 -39.06
CA ALA A 3 31.82 -3.83 -37.84
C ALA A 3 31.20 -5.02 -37.07
N THR A 4 31.53 -5.02 -35.77
CA THR A 4 30.77 -5.47 -34.59
C THR A 4 29.44 -4.74 -34.40
N LEU A 5 28.41 -5.40 -33.85
CA LEU A 5 27.37 -4.74 -33.06
C LEU A 5 26.88 -5.63 -31.91
N THR A 6 26.96 -5.05 -30.71
CA THR A 6 26.57 -5.57 -29.39
C THR A 6 25.06 -5.47 -29.20
N SER A 7 24.44 -6.53 -28.68
CA SER A 7 23.03 -6.55 -28.30
C SER A 7 22.84 -5.81 -26.97
N ALA A 8 22.35 -4.57 -27.05
CA ALA A 8 21.91 -3.82 -25.88
C ALA A 8 20.51 -4.32 -25.45
N SER A 9 20.45 -4.92 -24.27
CA SER A 9 19.21 -5.15 -23.52
C SER A 9 18.61 -3.79 -23.15
N VAL A 10 17.59 -3.35 -23.88
CA VAL A 10 16.78 -2.21 -23.49
C VAL A 10 15.80 -2.65 -22.40
N SER A 11 16.11 -2.27 -21.16
CA SER A 11 15.18 -2.33 -20.03
C SER A 11 13.91 -1.56 -20.38
N LEU A 12 12.83 -2.30 -20.56
CA LEU A 12 11.48 -1.78 -20.72
C LEU A 12 10.91 -1.49 -19.34
N CYS A 13 11.20 -0.31 -18.78
CA CYS A 13 10.53 0.17 -17.58
C CYS A 13 10.04 1.60 -17.83
N GLY A 14 8.72 1.76 -17.97
CA GLY A 14 8.08 3.09 -17.89
C GLY A 14 7.02 3.40 -18.94
N LEU A 15 6.06 2.51 -19.21
CA LEU A 15 4.72 2.99 -19.61
C LEU A 15 3.88 3.16 -18.34
N GLU A 16 4.01 4.31 -17.69
CA GLU A 16 2.97 4.75 -16.75
C GLU A 16 1.80 5.28 -17.58
N MET A 17 0.87 4.38 -17.90
CA MET A 17 -0.44 4.75 -18.42
C MET A 17 -1.25 5.38 -17.28
N GLU A 18 -1.33 6.70 -17.32
CA GLU A 18 -2.22 7.50 -16.48
C GLU A 18 -3.69 7.25 -16.89
N GLY A 19 -4.58 7.19 -15.90
CA GLY A 19 -5.98 7.56 -16.08
C GLY A 19 -6.95 6.46 -16.53
N GLY A 20 -7.33 5.56 -15.62
CA GLY A 20 -8.44 4.63 -15.81
C GLY A 20 -9.19 4.34 -14.51
N ASN A 21 -10.30 5.05 -14.31
CA ASN A 21 -11.18 5.03 -13.14
C ASN A 21 -12.06 3.76 -13.03
N SER A 22 -11.49 2.56 -13.16
CA SER A 22 -12.28 1.31 -13.25
C SER A 22 -11.65 0.11 -12.52
N SER A 23 -10.98 0.34 -11.38
CA SER A 23 -10.50 -0.76 -10.52
C SER A 23 -10.68 -0.49 -9.01
N SER A 24 -11.75 0.22 -8.66
CA SER A 24 -12.02 0.76 -7.32
C SER A 24 -12.39 -0.32 -6.28
N ARG A 25 -12.68 -1.55 -6.71
CA ARG A 25 -13.12 -2.63 -5.82
C ARG A 25 -11.92 -3.43 -5.34
N TRP A 26 -11.42 -3.06 -4.17
CA TRP A 26 -10.46 -3.85 -3.42
C TRP A 26 -11.23 -4.90 -2.60
N PRO A 27 -11.12 -6.20 -2.92
CA PRO A 27 -11.65 -7.26 -2.11
C PRO A 27 -11.01 -7.23 -0.71
N ARG A 28 -11.70 -7.85 0.25
CA ARG A 28 -11.27 -7.88 1.65
C ARG A 28 -9.86 -8.45 1.76
N GLN A 29 -9.57 -9.57 1.11
CA GLN A 29 -8.28 -10.24 1.21
C GLN A 29 -7.13 -9.41 0.64
N GLU A 30 -7.32 -8.80 -0.53
CA GLU A 30 -6.34 -7.90 -1.14
C GLU A 30 -6.07 -6.67 -0.24
N THR A 31 -7.13 -6.13 0.37
CA THR A 31 -6.99 -5.02 1.34
C THR A 31 -6.19 -5.44 2.56
N LEU A 32 -6.47 -6.62 3.14
CA LEU A 32 -5.71 -7.11 4.30
C LEU A 32 -4.23 -7.32 3.96
N THR A 33 -3.97 -7.90 2.79
CA THR A 33 -2.62 -8.13 2.27
C THR A 33 -1.84 -6.82 2.13
N LEU A 34 -2.48 -5.77 1.58
CA LEU A 34 -1.88 -4.44 1.48
C LEU A 34 -1.47 -3.88 2.86
N ILE A 35 -2.33 -4.03 3.87
CA ILE A 35 -2.06 -3.49 5.21
C ILE A 35 -0.94 -4.30 5.89
N ASP A 36 -0.92 -5.62 5.73
CA ASP A 36 0.14 -6.50 6.25
C ASP A 36 1.52 -6.15 5.69
N ILE A 37 1.64 -6.10 4.36
CA ILE A 37 2.91 -5.75 3.68
C ILE A 37 3.37 -4.34 4.09
N ARG A 38 2.45 -3.37 4.18
CA ARG A 38 2.80 -2.01 4.61
C ARG A 38 3.31 -1.97 6.06
N SER A 39 2.79 -2.83 6.93
CA SER A 39 3.26 -2.99 8.31
C SER A 39 4.66 -3.63 8.34
N ARG A 40 4.89 -4.70 7.57
CA ARG A 40 6.23 -5.33 7.42
C ARG A 40 7.30 -4.33 7.00
N LEU A 41 6.96 -3.40 6.10
CA LEU A 41 7.87 -2.37 5.60
C LEU A 41 7.90 -1.08 6.45
N ASP A 42 7.18 -1.00 7.56
CA ASP A 42 7.01 0.26 8.31
C ASP A 42 8.31 0.90 8.78
N HIS A 43 9.27 0.08 9.22
CA HIS A 43 10.61 0.55 9.59
C HIS A 43 11.31 1.27 8.41
N LYS A 44 11.30 0.67 7.21
CA LYS A 44 11.85 1.30 5.99
C LYS A 44 11.12 2.59 5.64
N PHE A 45 9.79 2.61 5.84
CA PHE A 45 9.00 3.81 5.64
C PHE A 45 9.31 4.92 6.65
N LYS A 46 9.76 4.60 7.87
CA LYS A 46 10.21 5.60 8.86
C LYS A 46 11.60 6.16 8.52
N GLU A 47 12.50 5.31 8.04
CA GLU A 47 13.88 5.69 7.72
C GLU A 47 14.02 6.36 6.34
N ALA A 48 13.14 6.04 5.39
CA ALA A 48 13.22 6.58 4.03
C ALA A 48 12.64 8.00 3.91
N ASN A 49 13.45 8.90 3.33
CA ASN A 49 13.02 10.23 2.88
C ASN A 49 12.05 10.14 1.69
N HIS A 50 12.26 9.20 0.76
CA HIS A 50 11.41 9.01 -0.41
C HIS A 50 10.58 7.73 -0.30
N LYS A 51 9.26 7.90 -0.14
CA LYS A 51 8.32 6.78 0.01
C LYS A 51 7.82 6.22 -1.32
N GLY A 52 8.06 6.91 -2.44
CA GLY A 52 7.64 6.48 -3.79
C GLY A 52 8.08 5.05 -4.11
N PRO A 53 9.40 4.76 -4.11
CA PRO A 53 9.92 3.42 -4.41
C PRO A 53 9.45 2.34 -3.42
N LEU A 54 9.16 2.72 -2.17
CA LEU A 54 8.62 1.77 -1.19
C LEU A 54 7.19 1.35 -1.53
N TRP A 55 6.40 2.21 -2.15
CA TRP A 55 5.07 1.84 -2.62
C TRP A 55 5.14 0.91 -3.85
N ASP A 56 6.13 1.10 -4.71
CA ASP A 56 6.40 0.15 -5.80
C ASP A 56 6.82 -1.21 -5.25
N GLU A 57 7.62 -1.23 -4.19
CA GLU A 57 7.99 -2.46 -3.50
C GLU A 57 6.78 -3.16 -2.85
N VAL A 58 5.87 -2.41 -2.23
CA VAL A 58 4.59 -2.96 -1.72
C VAL A 58 3.78 -3.60 -2.86
N SER A 59 3.69 -2.91 -3.99
CA SER A 59 3.02 -3.39 -5.22
C SER A 59 3.66 -4.68 -5.74
N ARG A 60 4.99 -4.72 -5.76
CA ARG A 60 5.77 -5.89 -6.17
C ARG A 60 5.49 -7.10 -5.28
N ILE A 61 5.56 -6.93 -3.95
CA ILE A 61 5.27 -8.02 -2.99
C ILE A 61 3.83 -8.50 -3.13
N MET A 62 2.86 -7.58 -3.29
CA MET A 62 1.47 -7.94 -3.53
C MET A 62 1.29 -8.80 -4.79
N GLY A 63 1.99 -8.45 -5.87
CA GLY A 63 1.95 -9.17 -7.14
C GLY A 63 2.65 -10.52 -7.09
N GLU A 64 3.84 -10.59 -6.49
CA GLU A 64 4.68 -11.78 -6.46
C GLU A 64 4.23 -12.80 -5.40
N GLU A 65 3.98 -12.38 -4.15
CA GLU A 65 3.62 -13.30 -3.06
C GLU A 65 2.14 -13.70 -3.08
N HIS A 66 1.27 -12.83 -3.59
CA HIS A 66 -0.19 -13.01 -3.48
C HIS A 66 -0.94 -12.95 -4.83
N GLY A 67 -0.25 -12.68 -5.95
CA GLY A 67 -0.85 -12.62 -7.27
C GLY A 67 -1.70 -11.36 -7.53
N TYR A 68 -1.66 -10.35 -6.66
CA TYR A 68 -2.45 -9.12 -6.81
C TYR A 68 -1.67 -8.06 -7.60
N GLN A 69 -1.99 -7.92 -8.88
CA GLN A 69 -1.35 -6.95 -9.78
C GLN A 69 -1.96 -5.55 -9.60
N ARG A 70 -1.33 -4.72 -8.76
CA ARG A 70 -1.69 -3.32 -8.51
C ARG A 70 -0.44 -2.46 -8.54
N SER A 71 -0.51 -1.27 -9.14
CA SER A 71 0.62 -0.33 -9.11
C SER A 71 0.84 0.29 -7.73
N GLY A 72 2.07 0.69 -7.42
CA GLY A 72 2.42 1.34 -6.15
C GLY A 72 1.55 2.58 -5.87
N LYS A 73 1.22 3.37 -6.90
CA LYS A 73 0.30 4.50 -6.82
C LYS A 73 -1.09 4.10 -6.30
N LYS A 74 -1.65 2.97 -6.78
CA LYS A 74 -2.95 2.45 -6.34
C LYS A 74 -2.88 1.89 -4.92
N CYS A 75 -1.81 1.19 -4.56
CA CYS A 75 -1.57 0.70 -3.21
C CYS A 75 -1.52 1.85 -2.20
N ARG A 76 -0.80 2.92 -2.51
CA ARG A 76 -0.74 4.13 -1.68
C ARG A 76 -2.11 4.78 -1.50
N GLU A 77 -2.82 5.08 -2.59
CA GLU A 77 -4.14 5.73 -2.53
C GLU A 77 -5.13 4.91 -1.70
N LYS A 78 -5.11 3.58 -1.87
CA LYS A 78 -5.98 2.71 -1.08
C LYS A 78 -5.61 2.75 0.41
N PHE A 79 -4.33 2.68 0.73
CA PHE A 79 -3.84 2.68 2.10
C PHE A 79 -4.16 4.01 2.81
N GLU A 80 -3.90 5.15 2.16
CA GLU A 80 -4.22 6.47 2.69
C GLU A 80 -5.71 6.63 2.99
N ASN A 81 -6.58 6.12 2.11
CA ASN A 81 -8.01 6.08 2.35
C ASN A 81 -8.35 5.26 3.61
N LEU A 82 -7.84 4.02 3.73
CA LEU A 82 -8.06 3.16 4.90
C LEU A 82 -7.58 3.82 6.19
N TYR A 83 -6.37 4.39 6.17
CA TYR A 83 -5.77 5.06 7.32
C TYR A 83 -6.55 6.31 7.73
N LYS A 84 -7.04 7.10 6.77
CA LYS A 84 -7.91 8.26 7.04
C LYS A 84 -9.18 7.86 7.81
N TYR A 85 -9.84 6.78 7.38
CA TYR A 85 -11.03 6.27 8.08
C TYR A 85 -10.69 5.72 9.47
N TYR A 86 -9.58 4.99 9.61
CA TYR A 86 -9.12 4.48 10.90
C TYR A 86 -8.78 5.61 11.87
N LYS A 87 -8.01 6.61 11.45
CA LYS A 87 -7.62 7.75 12.30
C LYS A 87 -8.85 8.54 12.77
N LYS A 88 -9.80 8.81 11.88
CA LYS A 88 -11.09 9.45 12.21
C LYS A 88 -11.87 8.63 13.25
N THR A 89 -11.79 7.31 13.16
CA THR A 89 -12.46 6.39 14.07
C THR A 89 -11.75 6.30 15.43
N LYS A 90 -10.41 6.32 15.45
CA LYS A 90 -9.58 6.23 16.67
C LYS A 90 -9.52 7.54 17.47
N GLU A 91 -9.37 8.69 16.82
CA GLU A 91 -9.41 10.02 17.47
C GLU A 91 -10.84 10.41 17.89
N GLY A 92 -11.86 9.74 17.33
CA GLY A 92 -13.26 9.87 17.71
C GLY A 92 -13.59 9.22 19.06
N LYS A 93 -13.08 9.77 20.16
CA LYS A 93 -13.57 9.49 21.53
C LYS A 93 -14.99 10.05 21.80
N ALA A 94 -15.71 10.57 20.81
CA ALA A 94 -16.93 11.36 21.04
C ALA A 94 -18.21 10.68 20.49
N GLY A 95 -18.81 9.80 21.30
CA GLY A 95 -20.28 9.77 21.45
C GLY A 95 -21.15 8.92 20.52
N ARG A 96 -20.63 8.18 19.52
CA ARG A 96 -21.48 7.26 18.72
C ARG A 96 -20.78 5.92 18.47
N GLN A 97 -21.50 4.83 18.74
CA GLN A 97 -21.08 3.41 18.60
C GLN A 97 -20.69 2.99 17.16
N ASP A 98 -20.82 3.88 16.17
CA ASP A 98 -20.61 3.59 14.76
C ASP A 98 -19.14 3.45 14.35
N GLY A 99 -18.20 3.96 15.15
CA GLY A 99 -16.77 3.81 14.86
C GLY A 99 -16.30 2.34 14.85
N LYS A 100 -16.81 1.54 15.80
CA LYS A 100 -16.47 0.10 15.92
C LYS A 100 -17.05 -0.76 14.80
N HIS A 101 -17.98 -0.21 14.00
CA HIS A 101 -18.60 -0.91 12.86
C HIS A 101 -17.79 -0.80 11.57
N TYR A 102 -16.66 -0.08 11.56
CA TYR A 102 -15.82 -0.05 10.38
C TYR A 102 -15.22 -1.44 10.10
N ARG A 103 -15.53 -1.96 8.91
CA ARG A 103 -15.26 -3.35 8.47
C ARG A 103 -13.79 -3.80 8.45
N PHE A 104 -12.85 -2.88 8.65
CA PHE A 104 -11.40 -3.15 8.78
C PHE A 104 -10.80 -2.54 10.06
N PHE A 105 -11.63 -2.08 11.00
CA PHE A 105 -11.17 -1.43 12.23
C PHE A 105 -10.24 -2.32 13.03
N ARG A 106 -10.66 -3.57 13.30
CA ARG A 106 -9.87 -4.53 14.10
C ARG A 106 -8.52 -4.85 13.46
N GLN A 107 -8.44 -4.94 12.13
CA GLN A 107 -7.18 -5.23 11.44
C GLN A 107 -6.24 -4.02 11.44
N LEU A 108 -6.77 -2.80 11.33
CA LEU A 108 -5.96 -1.59 11.47
C LEU A 108 -5.55 -1.34 12.93
N GLU A 109 -6.42 -1.67 13.89
CA GLU A 109 -6.14 -1.62 15.33
C GLU A 109 -5.09 -2.66 15.75
N ALA A 110 -5.12 -3.88 15.22
CA ALA A 110 -4.06 -4.87 15.48
C ALA A 110 -2.68 -4.41 15.00
N LEU A 111 -2.62 -3.55 13.97
CA LEU A 111 -1.37 -3.06 13.39
C LEU A 111 -0.90 -1.71 13.94
N TYR A 112 -1.82 -0.88 14.45
CA TYR A 112 -1.55 0.49 14.92
C TYR A 112 -2.08 0.80 16.34
N GLY A 113 -2.71 -0.15 17.01
CA GLY A 113 -3.21 -0.05 18.37
C GLY A 113 -2.08 -0.15 19.39
N GLU A 114 -1.18 -1.11 19.20
CA GLU A 114 0.02 -1.32 20.04
C GLU A 114 1.06 -0.21 19.82
N THR A 115 1.28 0.23 18.59
CA THR A 115 2.31 1.23 18.21
C THR A 115 2.05 2.63 18.77
N SER A 116 0.89 2.87 19.39
CA SER A 116 0.53 4.13 20.04
C SER A 116 0.60 4.07 21.58
N ASN A 117 1.01 2.92 22.13
CA ASN A 117 1.27 2.71 23.56
C ASN A 117 2.68 2.14 23.79
N GLN A 118 3.69 2.63 23.05
CA GLN A 118 5.07 2.60 23.53
C GLN A 118 5.45 4.02 23.95
N LEU A 119 4.99 4.38 25.15
CA LEU A 119 5.74 5.20 26.10
C LEU A 119 6.50 4.23 27.02
#